data_AF-A0A8S9A9M3-F1
#
_entry.id   AF-A0A8S9A9M3-F1
#
_cell.length_a   1.000
_cell.length_b   1.000
_cell.length_c   1.000
_cell.angle_alpha   90.00
_cell.angle_beta   90.00
_cell.angle_gamma   90.00
#
_symmetry.space_group_name_H-M   'P 1'
#
loop_
_entity.id
_entity.type
_entity.pdbx_description
1 polymer ?
#
loop_
_entity_poly.entity_id
_entity_poly.type
_entity_poly.pdbx_seq_one_letter_code
_entity_poly.pdbx_strand_id
1 'polypeptide(L)'
;RQALGTQSVPPNQIIIGLSLLLTFFVMGPTFERVYQEAYLPYTNDSISFEQALDKAEAPMRSFMLKQTRQSDFGLFARLARLDPQVSAQTAPLRVLVPAFVTSELKSAFQIGFMIFIPFLVIDMLVSSILMSLGMMMPSTAASTGMEIISSKLRASRPMVSTICAVIASPFRSRNWPPASRAANSSHRRARTASV
;
A
#
# COMPACT_ATOMS: atom_id res chain seq x y z
N ARG A 1 0.65 -3.54 -10.49
CA ARG A 1 1.12 -4.53 -11.50
C ARG A 1 0.54 -4.21 -12.86
N GLN A 2 -0.76 -4.42 -13.08
CA GLN A 2 -1.41 -4.16 -14.38
C GLN A 2 -1.21 -2.71 -14.86
N ALA A 3 -1.31 -1.74 -13.95
CA ALA A 3 -1.07 -0.32 -14.25
C ALA A 3 0.34 0.01 -14.78
N LEU A 4 1.34 -0.84 -14.56
CA LEU A 4 2.73 -0.59 -14.94
C LEU A 4 3.10 -1.17 -16.31
N GLY A 5 2.18 -1.88 -16.99
CA GLY A 5 2.40 -2.47 -18.32
C GLY A 5 3.40 -3.64 -18.36
N THR A 6 4.00 -4.02 -17.22
CA THR A 6 4.95 -5.13 -17.13
C THR A 6 4.23 -6.45 -16.81
N GLN A 7 4.39 -7.47 -17.66
CA GLN A 7 3.65 -8.74 -17.58
C GLN A 7 4.05 -9.65 -16.40
N SER A 8 5.13 -9.35 -15.67
CA SER A 8 5.64 -10.30 -14.66
C SER A 8 6.41 -9.69 -13.48
N VAL A 9 6.67 -8.38 -13.47
CA VAL A 9 7.45 -7.73 -12.41
C VAL A 9 6.54 -6.80 -11.58
N PRO A 10 6.45 -6.97 -10.25
CA PRO A 10 7.09 -8.00 -9.40
C PRO A 10 6.33 -9.35 -9.40
N PRO A 11 7.00 -10.48 -9.10
CA PRO A 11 6.37 -11.79 -8.87
C PRO A 11 5.29 -11.75 -7.77
N ASN A 12 4.25 -12.60 -7.87
CA ASN A 12 3.16 -12.67 -6.88
C ASN A 12 3.69 -12.90 -5.45
N GLN A 13 4.71 -13.74 -5.31
CA GLN A 13 5.33 -14.05 -4.03
C GLN A 13 5.92 -12.82 -3.34
N ILE A 14 6.55 -11.91 -4.10
CA ILE A 14 7.09 -10.67 -3.53
C ILE A 14 5.97 -9.77 -3.02
N ILE A 15 4.85 -9.70 -3.74
CA ILE A 15 3.70 -8.87 -3.35
C ILE A 15 3.05 -9.42 -2.09
N ILE A 16 2.87 -10.74 -2.02
CA ILE A 16 2.36 -11.40 -0.81
C ILE A 16 3.31 -11.14 0.36
N GLY A 17 4.62 -11.32 0.17
CA GLY A 17 5.63 -11.04 1.20
C GLY A 17 5.62 -9.60 1.69
N LEU A 18 5.57 -8.62 0.77
CA LEU A 18 5.48 -7.21 1.11
C LEU A 18 4.17 -6.89 1.84
N SER A 19 3.05 -7.45 1.39
CA SER A 19 1.73 -7.23 2.00
C SER A 19 1.68 -7.79 3.42
N LEU A 20 2.28 -8.96 3.65
CA LEU A 20 2.33 -9.62 4.95
C LEU A 20 3.25 -8.86 5.92
N LEU A 21 4.41 -8.39 5.44
CA LEU A 21 5.29 -7.52 6.22
C LEU A 21 4.61 -6.21 6.62
N LEU A 22 3.91 -5.55 5.69
CA LEU A 22 3.14 -4.34 5.97
C LEU A 22 1.99 -4.63 6.96
N THR A 23 1.34 -5.79 6.85
CA THR A 23 0.28 -6.19 7.78
C THR A 23 0.81 -6.30 9.21
N PHE A 24 1.93 -7.00 9.42
CA PHE A 24 2.56 -7.07 10.75
C PHE A 24 3.01 -5.71 11.27
N PHE A 25 3.57 -4.87 10.40
CA PHE A 25 4.00 -3.52 10.77
C PHE A 25 2.81 -2.64 11.23
N VAL A 26 1.70 -2.65 10.48
CA VAL A 26 0.50 -1.86 10.80
C VAL A 26 -0.25 -2.42 12.00
N MET A 27 -0.29 -3.75 12.17
CA MET A 27 -0.96 -4.41 13.29
C MET A 27 -0.11 -4.54 14.56
N GLY A 28 1.15 -4.10 14.56
CA GLY A 28 2.03 -4.10 15.72
C GLY A 28 1.36 -3.70 17.05
N PRO A 29 0.67 -2.53 17.16
CA PRO A 29 0.03 -2.13 18.42
C PRO A 29 -1.19 -2.98 18.80
N THR A 30 -1.80 -3.70 17.87
CA THR A 30 -2.90 -4.62 18.15
C THR A 30 -2.36 -5.94 18.70
N PHE A 31 -1.31 -6.48 18.08
CA PHE A 31 -0.63 -7.69 18.56
C PHE A 31 -0.02 -7.50 19.95
N GLU A 32 0.57 -6.34 20.23
CA GLU A 32 1.10 -6.05 21.57
C GLU A 32 0.00 -6.10 22.64
N ARG A 33 -1.18 -5.52 22.38
CA ARG A 33 -2.30 -5.61 23.34
C ARG A 33 -2.79 -7.04 23.54
N VAL A 34 -2.94 -7.81 22.46
CA VAL A 34 -3.33 -9.23 22.56
C VAL A 34 -2.29 -10.02 23.35
N TYR A 35 -1.00 -9.73 23.16
CA TYR A 35 0.08 -10.39 23.88
C TYR A 35 0.01 -10.11 25.39
N GLN A 36 -0.14 -8.84 25.77
CA GLN A 36 -0.18 -8.43 27.18
C GLN A 36 -1.48 -8.85 27.88
N GLU A 37 -2.62 -8.73 27.21
CA GLU A 37 -3.94 -8.89 27.83
C GLU A 37 -4.49 -10.32 27.77
N ALA A 38 -4.07 -11.12 26.79
CA ALA A 38 -4.55 -12.50 26.62
C ALA A 38 -3.43 -13.53 26.73
N TYR A 39 -2.32 -13.37 26.00
CA TYR A 39 -1.28 -14.41 25.91
C TYR A 39 -0.49 -14.59 27.22
N LEU A 40 0.01 -13.51 27.82
CA LEU A 40 0.73 -13.56 29.10
C LEU A 40 -0.11 -14.15 30.25
N PRO A 41 -1.34 -13.65 30.52
CA PRO A 41 -2.14 -14.19 31.61
C PRO A 41 -2.62 -15.63 31.36
N TYR A 42 -2.79 -16.05 30.09
CA TYR A 42 -3.08 -17.45 29.76
C TYR A 42 -1.89 -18.36 30.05
N THR A 43 -0.67 -17.95 29.67
CA THR A 43 0.55 -18.73 29.92
C THR A 43 0.91 -18.82 31.41
N ASN A 44 0.50 -17.82 32.19
CA ASN A 44 0.66 -17.80 33.65
C ASN A 44 -0.52 -18.46 34.39
N ASP A 45 -1.34 -19.27 33.70
CA ASP A 45 -2.52 -19.97 34.22
C ASP A 45 -3.49 -19.06 35.02
N SER A 46 -3.49 -17.75 34.73
CA SER A 46 -4.25 -16.75 35.48
C SER A 46 -5.67 -16.56 34.93
N ILE A 47 -5.93 -16.99 33.70
CA ILE A 47 -7.24 -16.93 33.03
C ILE A 47 -7.50 -18.22 32.25
N SER A 48 -8.78 -18.58 32.09
CA SER A 48 -9.16 -19.69 31.22
C SER A 48 -9.01 -19.32 29.73
N PHE A 49 -8.96 -20.33 28.86
CA PHE A 49 -8.88 -20.13 27.41
C PHE A 49 -10.03 -19.28 26.86
N GLU A 50 -11.25 -19.47 27.38
CA GLU A 50 -12.44 -18.71 27.00
C GLU A 50 -12.31 -17.22 27.34
N GLN A 51 -11.80 -16.92 28.55
CA GLN A 51 -11.55 -15.54 28.96
C GLN A 51 -10.40 -14.90 28.18
N ALA A 52 -9.39 -15.69 27.80
CA ALA A 52 -8.30 -15.22 26.94
C ALA A 52 -8.81 -14.84 25.54
N LEU A 53 -9.74 -15.62 24.98
CA LEU A 53 -10.39 -15.32 23.70
C LEU A 53 -11.19 -14.01 23.77
N ASP A 54 -12.02 -13.83 24.80
CA ASP A 54 -12.81 -12.60 24.97
C ASP A 54 -11.92 -11.35 25.08
N LYS A 55 -10.81 -11.46 25.82
CA LYS A 55 -9.82 -10.37 25.94
C LYS A 55 -9.06 -10.13 24.64
N ALA A 56 -8.73 -11.16 23.88
CA ALA A 56 -8.07 -11.04 22.58
C ALA A 56 -8.99 -10.42 21.50
N GLU A 57 -10.29 -10.66 21.61
CA GLU A 57 -11.29 -10.11 20.68
C GLU A 57 -11.43 -8.59 20.81
N ALA A 58 -11.31 -8.03 22.02
CA ALA A 58 -11.47 -6.61 22.29
C ALA A 58 -10.54 -5.68 21.45
N PRO A 59 -9.20 -5.87 21.43
CA PRO A 59 -8.30 -5.05 20.63
C PRO A 59 -8.51 -5.25 19.12
N MET A 60 -8.83 -6.47 18.68
CA MET A 60 -9.16 -6.77 17.29
C MET A 60 -10.43 -6.05 16.84
N ARG A 61 -11.49 -6.07 17.66
CA ARG A 61 -12.73 -5.31 17.42
C ARG A 61 -12.45 -3.81 17.36
N SER A 62 -11.68 -3.28 18.30
CA SER A 62 -11.30 -1.85 18.31
C SER A 62 -10.59 -1.44 17.02
N PHE A 63 -9.69 -2.28 16.50
CA PHE A 63 -9.02 -2.04 15.22
C PHE A 63 -10.01 -2.02 14.05
N MET A 64 -10.87 -3.03 13.94
CA MET A 64 -11.87 -3.12 12.85
C MET A 64 -12.84 -1.93 12.86
N LEU A 65 -13.29 -1.49 14.04
CA LEU A 65 -14.21 -0.36 14.18
C LEU A 65 -13.63 0.97 13.72
N LYS A 66 -12.31 1.17 13.87
CA LYS A 66 -11.65 2.39 13.41
C LYS A 66 -11.58 2.49 11.89
N GLN A 67 -11.56 1.34 11.20
CA GLN A 67 -11.40 1.26 9.74
C GLN A 67 -12.72 1.02 9.01
N THR A 68 -13.74 0.51 9.71
CA THR A 68 -15.06 0.27 9.13
C THR A 68 -15.83 1.57 8.98
N ARG A 69 -16.27 1.89 7.76
CA ARG A 69 -17.15 3.04 7.51
C ARG A 69 -18.53 2.81 8.10
N GLN A 70 -19.11 3.86 8.68
CA GLN A 70 -20.45 3.81 9.29
C GLN A 70 -21.54 3.39 8.29
N SER A 71 -21.42 3.82 7.03
CA SER A 71 -22.34 3.42 5.95
C SER A 71 -22.33 1.92 5.70
N ASP A 72 -21.14 1.31 5.73
CA ASP A 72 -20.93 -0.08 5.38
C ASP A 72 -21.33 -0.97 6.58
N PHE A 73 -20.99 -0.56 7.81
CA PHE A 73 -21.52 -1.19 9.02
C PHE A 73 -23.06 -1.16 9.07
N GLY A 74 -23.67 0.00 8.81
CA GLY A 74 -25.12 0.16 8.83
C GLY A 74 -25.84 -0.74 7.81
N LEU A 75 -25.23 -0.97 6.64
CA LEU A 75 -25.76 -1.89 5.64
C LEU A 75 -25.80 -3.33 6.18
N PHE A 76 -24.70 -3.82 6.75
CA PHE A 76 -24.64 -5.18 7.29
C PHE A 76 -25.48 -5.35 8.56
N ALA A 77 -25.60 -4.31 9.39
CA ALA A 77 -26.49 -4.33 10.56
C ALA A 77 -27.97 -4.48 10.15
N ARG A 78 -28.39 -3.78 9.09
CA ARG A 78 -29.74 -3.92 8.51
C ARG A 78 -29.98 -5.30 7.90
N LEU A 79 -29.00 -5.81 7.15
CA LEU A 79 -29.07 -7.16 6.55
C LEU A 79 -29.17 -8.25 7.61
N ALA A 80 -28.45 -8.10 8.72
CA ALA A 80 -28.48 -9.02 9.85
C ALA A 80 -29.71 -8.83 10.76
N ARG A 81 -30.60 -7.87 10.46
CA ARG A 81 -31.76 -7.49 11.28
C ARG A 81 -31.38 -7.26 12.75
N LEU A 82 -30.23 -6.64 12.99
CA LEU A 82 -29.82 -6.28 14.35
C LEU A 82 -30.73 -5.19 14.89
N ASP A 83 -30.97 -5.26 16.20
CA ASP A 83 -31.72 -4.24 16.91
C ASP A 83 -31.00 -2.88 16.75
N PRO A 84 -31.69 -1.80 16.35
CA PRO A 84 -31.07 -0.47 16.15
C PRO A 84 -30.35 0.09 17.38
N GLN A 85 -30.55 -0.48 18.57
CA GLN A 85 -29.82 -0.11 19.80
C GLN A 85 -28.43 -0.74 19.93
N VAL A 86 -28.07 -1.72 19.08
CA VAL A 86 -26.75 -2.36 19.14
C VAL A 86 -25.69 -1.39 18.62
N SER A 87 -24.92 -0.85 19.56
CA SER A 87 -23.74 -0.03 19.25
C SER A 87 -22.70 -0.84 18.48
N ALA A 88 -21.91 -0.19 17.63
CA ALA A 88 -20.85 -0.83 16.87
C ALA A 88 -19.84 -1.59 17.77
N GLN A 89 -19.73 -1.18 19.05
CA GLN A 89 -18.88 -1.84 20.05
C GLN A 89 -19.45 -3.19 20.56
N THR A 90 -20.77 -3.36 20.56
CA THR A 90 -21.44 -4.59 21.01
C THR A 90 -21.90 -5.47 19.86
N ALA A 91 -21.60 -5.05 18.62
CA ALA A 91 -21.98 -5.77 17.43
C ALA A 91 -21.31 -7.16 17.35
N PRO A 92 -22.06 -8.23 16.98
CA PRO A 92 -21.51 -9.55 16.74
C PRO A 92 -20.42 -9.53 15.65
N LEU A 93 -19.33 -10.29 15.85
CA LEU A 93 -18.23 -10.38 14.88
C LEU A 93 -18.70 -10.84 13.49
N ARG A 94 -19.72 -11.69 13.43
CA ARG A 94 -20.33 -12.16 12.16
C ARG A 94 -20.84 -11.03 11.26
N VAL A 95 -21.11 -9.85 11.82
CA VAL A 95 -21.54 -8.65 11.09
C VAL A 95 -20.38 -7.69 10.90
N LEU A 96 -19.54 -7.52 11.93
CA LEU A 96 -18.42 -6.59 11.89
C LEU A 96 -17.34 -7.01 10.89
N VAL A 97 -16.99 -8.29 10.82
CA VAL A 97 -15.96 -8.82 9.91
C VAL A 97 -16.31 -8.57 8.43
N PRO A 98 -17.48 -8.97 7.91
CA PRO A 98 -17.82 -8.69 6.51
C PRO A 98 -17.98 -7.19 6.21
N ALA A 99 -18.43 -6.38 7.18
CA ALA A 99 -18.47 -4.93 7.04
C ALA A 99 -17.08 -4.31 6.92
N PHE A 100 -16.12 -4.74 7.74
CA PHE A 100 -14.73 -4.31 7.68
C PHE A 100 -14.08 -4.66 6.34
N VAL A 101 -14.19 -5.92 5.89
CA VAL A 101 -13.60 -6.37 4.62
C VAL A 101 -14.16 -5.59 3.44
N THR A 102 -15.48 -5.32 3.43
CA THR A 102 -16.11 -4.55 2.36
C THR A 102 -15.65 -3.08 2.36
N SER A 103 -15.53 -2.47 3.53
CA SER A 103 -15.04 -1.09 3.71
C SER A 103 -13.58 -0.94 3.23
N GLU A 104 -12.73 -1.90 3.58
CA GLU A 104 -11.34 -1.94 3.14
C GLU A 104 -11.22 -2.20 1.64
N LEU A 105 -11.97 -3.15 1.09
CA LEU A 105 -11.96 -3.45 -0.34
C LEU A 105 -12.38 -2.23 -1.17
N LYS A 106 -13.41 -1.51 -0.72
CA LYS A 106 -13.85 -0.26 -1.36
C LYS A 106 -12.75 0.80 -1.33
N SER A 107 -12.06 0.95 -0.19
CA SER A 107 -10.97 1.91 -0.04
C SER A 107 -9.75 1.52 -0.89
N ALA A 108 -9.40 0.23 -0.94
CA ALA A 108 -8.34 -0.31 -1.78
C ALA A 108 -8.64 -0.10 -3.27
N PHE A 109 -9.89 -0.29 -3.69
CA PHE A 109 -10.33 -0.03 -5.05
C PHE A 109 -10.20 1.46 -5.38
N GLN A 110 -10.69 2.36 -4.51
CA GLN A 110 -10.56 3.82 -4.71
C GLN A 110 -9.10 4.25 -4.90
N ILE A 111 -8.19 3.79 -4.04
CA ILE A 111 -6.75 4.06 -4.17
C ILE A 111 -6.22 3.46 -5.47
N GLY A 112 -6.64 2.24 -5.82
CA GLY A 112 -6.30 1.56 -7.07
C GLY A 112 -6.67 2.39 -8.31
N PHE A 113 -7.89 2.92 -8.38
CA PHE A 113 -8.33 3.79 -9.49
C PHE A 113 -7.55 5.09 -9.54
N MET A 114 -7.32 5.72 -8.38
CA MET A 114 -6.59 6.99 -8.31
C MET A 114 -5.17 6.86 -8.85
N ILE A 115 -4.52 5.71 -8.62
CA ILE A 115 -3.21 5.38 -9.19
C ILE A 115 -3.32 4.98 -10.66
N PHE A 116 -4.37 4.25 -11.06
CA PHE A 116 -4.52 3.72 -12.42
C PHE A 116 -4.80 4.79 -13.49
N ILE A 117 -5.65 5.77 -13.17
CA ILE A 117 -6.07 6.84 -14.11
C ILE A 117 -4.89 7.58 -14.77
N PRO A 118 -3.88 8.10 -14.05
CA PRO A 118 -2.78 8.82 -14.69
C PRO A 118 -1.96 7.96 -15.65
N PHE A 119 -1.75 6.67 -15.32
CA PHE A 119 -1.02 5.75 -16.21
C PHE A 119 -1.80 5.44 -17.49
N LEU A 120 -3.12 5.28 -17.38
CA LEU A 120 -4.01 5.06 -18.52
C LEU A 120 -3.95 6.26 -19.49
N VAL A 121 -4.00 7.48 -18.96
CA VAL A 121 -3.89 8.70 -19.78
C VAL A 121 -2.55 8.76 -20.51
N ILE A 122 -1.45 8.43 -19.84
CA ILE A 122 -0.12 8.39 -20.48
C ILE A 122 -0.09 7.35 -21.59
N ASP A 123 -0.65 6.16 -21.38
CA ASP A 123 -0.68 5.08 -22.38
C ASP A 123 -1.45 5.46 -23.65
N MET A 124 -2.63 6.08 -23.48
CA MET A 124 -3.41 6.63 -24.60
C MET A 124 -2.68 7.76 -25.33
N LEU A 125 -2.02 8.67 -24.59
CA LEU A 125 -1.25 9.77 -25.19
C LEU A 125 -0.05 9.24 -26.00
N VAL A 126 0.75 8.33 -25.44
CA VAL A 126 1.93 7.77 -26.11
C VAL A 126 1.52 7.00 -27.37
N SER A 127 0.44 6.23 -27.32
CA SER A 127 -0.10 5.52 -28.49
C SER A 127 -0.50 6.46 -29.62
N SER A 128 -1.19 7.57 -29.30
CA SER A 128 -1.59 8.57 -30.30
C SER A 128 -0.40 9.26 -30.97
N ILE A 129 0.66 9.56 -30.20
CA ILE A 129 1.89 10.18 -30.72
C ILE A 129 2.65 9.19 -31.61
N LEU A 130 2.75 7.91 -31.22
CA LEU A 130 3.42 6.88 -32.01
C LEU A 130 2.70 6.58 -33.33
N MET A 131 1.36 6.54 -33.33
CA MET A 131 0.56 6.41 -34.56
C MET A 131 0.74 7.62 -35.48
N SER A 132 0.79 8.84 -34.92
CA SER A 132 1.02 10.07 -35.67
C SER A 132 2.41 10.17 -36.30
N LEU A 133 3.42 9.46 -35.76
CA LEU A 133 4.77 9.39 -36.33
C LEU A 133 4.89 8.37 -37.48
N GLY A 134 3.81 7.69 -37.85
CA GLY A 134 3.75 6.86 -39.06
C GLY A 134 4.43 5.49 -38.97
N MET A 135 4.77 5.00 -37.78
CA MET A 135 5.36 3.66 -37.63
C MET A 135 4.28 2.57 -37.65
N MET A 136 3.67 2.36 -38.80
CA MET A 136 2.69 1.30 -39.02
C MET A 136 3.40 0.01 -39.49
N MET A 137 4.13 -0.65 -38.60
CA MET A 137 4.37 -2.09 -38.69
C MET A 137 4.69 -2.66 -37.30
N PRO A 138 3.84 -3.54 -36.74
CA PRO A 138 4.27 -4.43 -35.68
C PRO A 138 4.84 -5.69 -36.35
N SER A 139 6.09 -5.65 -36.82
CA SER A 139 6.76 -6.91 -37.19
C SER A 139 7.33 -7.54 -35.93
N THR A 140 6.70 -8.64 -35.53
CA THR A 140 7.26 -9.67 -34.69
C THR A 140 8.56 -10.18 -35.32
N ALA A 141 9.68 -9.54 -35.05
CA ALA A 141 11.01 -10.09 -35.30
C ALA A 141 11.98 -9.51 -34.27
N ALA A 142 12.09 -10.23 -33.16
CA ALA A 142 13.12 -10.04 -32.16
C ALA A 142 14.51 -10.33 -32.76
N SER A 143 15.12 -9.33 -33.42
CA SER A 143 16.59 -9.24 -33.53
C SER A 143 17.06 -7.89 -34.09
N THR A 144 16.26 -7.19 -34.89
CA THR A 144 16.66 -5.90 -35.50
C THR A 144 16.16 -4.66 -34.73
N GLY A 145 15.64 -4.85 -33.50
CA GLY A 145 15.03 -3.79 -32.69
C GLY A 145 15.98 -3.10 -31.68
N MET A 146 17.14 -3.68 -31.37
CA MET A 146 18.00 -3.20 -30.28
C MET A 146 18.64 -1.83 -30.59
N GLU A 147 18.99 -1.55 -31.85
CA GLU A 147 19.55 -0.25 -32.25
C GLU A 147 18.49 0.86 -32.38
N ILE A 148 17.29 0.53 -32.87
CA ILE A 148 16.21 1.52 -33.05
C ILE A 148 15.59 1.90 -31.69
N ILE A 149 15.53 0.96 -30.74
CA ILE A 149 15.08 1.24 -29.37
C ILE A 149 16.15 2.05 -28.61
N SER A 150 17.45 1.77 -28.82
CA SER A 150 18.55 2.58 -28.25
C SER A 150 18.55 4.03 -28.74
N SER A 151 18.27 4.27 -30.03
CA SER A 151 18.16 5.62 -30.57
C SER A 151 16.89 6.35 -30.10
N LYS A 152 15.76 5.65 -29.91
CA LYS A 152 14.53 6.22 -29.34
C LYS A 152 14.61 6.52 -27.84
N LEU A 153 15.27 5.66 -27.04
CA LEU A 153 15.49 5.90 -25.60
C LEU A 153 16.39 7.11 -25.34
N ARG A 154 17.32 7.41 -26.26
CA ARG A 154 18.17 8.60 -26.16
C ARG A 154 17.37 9.91 -26.37
N ALA A 155 16.35 9.88 -27.23
CA ALA A 155 15.50 11.03 -27.53
C ALA A 155 14.43 11.33 -26.46
N SER A 156 13.96 10.30 -25.74
CA SER A 156 12.86 10.45 -24.74
C SER A 156 13.34 10.79 -23.31
N ARG A 157 14.66 10.68 -23.05
CA ARG A 157 15.27 11.04 -21.76
C ARG A 157 14.97 12.46 -21.24
N PRO A 158 15.02 13.54 -22.06
CA PRO A 158 14.66 14.87 -21.58
C PRO A 158 13.16 14.98 -21.26
N MET A 159 12.28 14.35 -22.04
CA MET A 159 10.82 14.45 -21.85
C MET A 159 10.35 13.75 -20.57
N VAL A 160 10.87 12.54 -20.28
CA VAL A 160 10.57 11.83 -19.02
C VAL A 160 11.18 12.56 -17.82
N SER A 161 12.36 13.19 -17.98
CA SER A 161 12.97 14.01 -16.93
C SER A 161 12.16 15.27 -16.62
N THR A 162 11.62 15.95 -17.63
CA THR A 162 10.76 17.12 -17.47
C THR A 162 9.41 16.76 -16.86
N ILE A 163 8.79 15.65 -17.26
CA ILE A 163 7.53 15.19 -16.68
C ILE A 163 7.71 14.76 -15.22
N CYS A 164 8.79 14.05 -14.89
CA CYS A 164 9.14 13.76 -13.49
C CYS A 164 9.40 15.04 -12.68
N ALA A 165 10.05 16.05 -13.26
CA ALA A 165 10.29 17.34 -12.59
C ALA A 165 8.99 18.13 -12.36
N VAL A 166 8.04 18.09 -13.30
CA VAL A 166 6.72 18.74 -13.18
C VAL A 166 5.87 18.02 -12.13
N ILE A 167 5.85 16.68 -12.12
CA ILE A 167 5.10 15.89 -11.13
C ILE A 167 5.73 15.98 -9.73
N ALA A 168 7.06 16.11 -9.62
CA ALA A 168 7.76 16.29 -8.35
C ALA A 168 7.78 17.74 -7.85
N SER A 169 7.40 18.72 -8.69
CA SER A 169 7.37 20.14 -8.33
C SER A 169 6.47 20.49 -7.12
N PRO A 170 5.32 19.83 -6.88
CA PRO A 170 4.50 20.10 -5.69
C PRO A 170 5.13 19.57 -4.39
N PHE A 171 6.08 18.64 -4.49
CA PHE A 171 6.74 18.00 -3.34
C PHE A 171 8.05 18.69 -2.92
N ARG A 172 8.62 19.55 -3.77
CA ARG A 172 9.88 20.28 -3.49
C ARG A 172 9.68 21.48 -2.54
N SER A 173 8.45 21.95 -2.33
CA SER A 173 8.15 23.11 -1.47
C SER A 173 8.04 22.79 0.02
N ARG A 174 8.07 21.51 0.43
CA ARG A 174 8.23 21.13 1.85
C ARG A 174 9.70 20.85 2.12
N ASN A 175 10.35 21.79 2.81
CA ASN A 175 11.74 21.79 3.27
C ASN A 175 12.26 20.42 3.73
N TRP A 176 12.77 19.60 2.80
CA TRP A 176 13.58 18.44 3.14
C TRP A 176 15.05 18.83 3.03
N PRO A 177 15.85 18.69 4.12
CA PRO A 177 17.26 19.07 4.08
C PRO A 177 18.04 18.17 3.10
N PRO A 178 19.04 18.72 2.38
CA PRO A 178 19.82 17.96 1.40
C PRO A 178 20.65 16.87 2.08
N ALA A 179 20.53 15.64 1.57
CA ALA A 179 21.20 14.43 2.06
C ALA A 179 22.74 14.48 2.06
N SER A 180 23.36 15.50 1.45
CA SER A 180 24.82 15.64 1.39
C SER A 180 25.47 16.05 2.71
N ARG A 181 24.69 16.48 3.72
CA ARG A 181 25.23 16.90 5.03
C ARG A 181 25.32 15.78 6.08
N ALA A 182 24.67 14.63 5.87
CA ALA A 182 24.65 13.53 6.85
C ALA A 182 25.85 12.55 6.72
N ALA A 183 26.52 12.52 5.56
CA ALA A 183 27.62 11.56 5.31
C ALA A 183 29.00 12.06 5.75
N ASN A 184 29.18 13.37 6.00
CA ASN A 184 30.51 13.96 6.24
C ASN A 184 30.81 14.27 7.73
N SER A 185 29.86 14.05 8.64
CA SER A 185 30.06 14.27 10.08
C SER A 185 30.48 13.02 10.86
N SER A 186 30.33 11.82 10.29
CA SER A 186 30.76 10.55 10.91
C SER A 186 32.24 10.24 10.66
N HIS A 187 32.83 10.74 9.56
CA HIS A 187 34.25 10.49 9.26
C HIS A 187 35.22 11.40 10.04
N ARG A 188 34.79 12.55 10.55
CA ARG A 188 35.66 13.44 11.36
C ARG A 188 35.78 13.06 12.83
N ARG A 189 34.89 12.23 13.39
CA ARG A 189 34.96 11.79 14.80
C ARG A 189 35.79 10.52 15.04
N ALA A 190 36.17 9.80 13.99
CA ALA A 190 36.98 8.59 14.12
C ALA A 190 38.52 8.85 14.05
N ARG A 191 38.96 10.11 13.88
CA ARG A 191 40.38 10.47 13.77
C ARG A 191 40.96 11.25 14.97
N THR A 192 40.20 11.39 16.07
CA THR A 192 40.67 12.11 17.27
C THR A 192 40.57 11.27 18.56
N ALA A 193 40.61 9.94 18.46
CA ALA A 193 40.60 9.04 19.63
C ALA A 193 41.75 8.01 19.58
N SER A 194 42.89 8.39 19.00
CA SER A 194 44.12 7.61 19.04
C SER A 194 45.35 8.51 18.84
N VAL A 195 45.60 9.40 19.79
CA VAL A 195 46.91 9.85 20.31
C VAL A 195 46.65 10.45 21.68
#